data_AF-A0A925D831-F1
#
_entry.id   AF-A0A925D831-F1
#
_cell.length_a   1.000
_cell.length_b   1.000
_cell.length_c   1.000
_cell.angle_alpha   90.00
_cell.angle_beta   90.00
_cell.angle_gamma   90.00
#
_symmetry.space_group_name_H-M   'P 1'
#
loop_
_entity.id
_entity.type
_entity.pdbx_description
1 polymer ?
#
loop_
_entity_poly.entity_id
_entity_poly.type
_entity_poly.pdbx_seq_one_letter_code
_entity_poly.pdbx_strand_id
1 'polypeptide(L)'
;MVPRRILVVLVLALPVLVVAFAVVMGGWGLAQGMEDPGGAAALRWIAMACLMLLIIDVLLLMMALGLNAIEASGGRLPPGTQPPDTNAQD
;
A
#
# COMPACT_ATOMS: atom_id res chain seq x y z
N MET A 1 12.04 -10.81 5.08
CA MET A 1 12.23 -10.78 3.59
C MET A 1 10.88 -10.78 2.86
N VAL A 2 10.28 -9.61 2.65
CA VAL A 2 9.05 -9.49 1.84
C VAL A 2 9.44 -9.52 0.35
N PRO A 3 8.77 -10.34 -0.50
CA PRO A 3 9.07 -10.36 -1.93
C PRO A 3 8.85 -8.99 -2.57
N ARG A 4 9.89 -8.45 -3.24
CA ARG A 4 9.83 -7.14 -3.94
C ARG A 4 8.66 -7.04 -4.91
N ARG A 5 8.24 -8.17 -5.50
CA ARG A 5 7.07 -8.26 -6.39
C ARG A 5 5.76 -7.90 -5.68
N ILE A 6 5.59 -8.31 -4.43
CA ILE A 6 4.39 -8.00 -3.64
C ILE A 6 4.32 -6.50 -3.34
N LEU A 7 5.44 -5.89 -2.95
CA LEU A 7 5.53 -4.43 -2.77
C LEU A 7 5.21 -3.66 -4.05
N VAL A 8 5.70 -4.11 -5.21
CA VAL A 8 5.38 -3.47 -6.51
C VAL A 8 3.89 -3.59 -6.83
N VAL A 9 3.28 -4.75 -6.61
CA VAL A 9 1.84 -4.97 -6.83
C VAL A 9 1.01 -4.07 -5.92
N LEU A 10 1.32 -4.02 -4.63
CA LEU A 10 0.65 -3.15 -3.65
C LEU A 10 0.76 -1.67 -4.05
N VAL A 11 1.96 -1.19 -4.40
CA VAL A 11 2.15 0.22 -4.80
C VAL A 11 1.40 0.56 -6.09
N LEU A 12 1.34 -0.36 -7.05
CA LEU A 12 0.59 -0.16 -8.30
C LEU A 12 -0.92 -0.32 -8.13
N ALA A 13 -1.38 -1.14 -7.18
CA ALA A 13 -2.79 -1.34 -6.89
C ALA A 13 -3.44 -0.08 -6.30
N LEU A 14 -2.71 0.70 -5.51
CA LEU A 14 -3.20 1.92 -4.88
C LEU A 14 -3.78 2.95 -5.87
N PRO A 15 -3.06 3.45 -6.89
CA PRO A 15 -3.63 4.39 -7.86
C PRO A 15 -4.78 3.76 -8.68
N VAL A 16 -4.72 2.45 -8.96
CA VAL A 16 -5.79 1.74 -9.67
C VAL A 16 -7.08 1.72 -8.84
N LEU A 17 -6.98 1.47 -7.54
CA LEU A 17 -8.12 1.49 -6.61
C LEU A 17 -8.71 2.90 -6.47
N VAL A 18 -7.88 3.95 -6.44
CA VAL A 18 -8.35 5.34 -6.43
C VAL A 18 -9.14 5.66 -7.70
N VAL A 19 -8.61 5.29 -8.87
CA VAL A 19 -9.28 5.53 -10.15
C VAL A 19 -10.57 4.72 -10.24
N ALA A 20 -10.56 3.44 -9.85
CA ALA A 20 -11.74 2.60 -9.83
C ALA A 20 -12.84 3.20 -8.92
N PHE A 21 -12.47 3.65 -7.72
CA PHE A 21 -13.40 4.32 -6.81
C PHE A 21 -13.98 5.60 -7.42
N ALA A 22 -13.15 6.45 -8.04
CA ALA A 22 -13.60 7.68 -8.68
C ALA A 22 -14.58 7.39 -9.84
N VAL A 23 -14.31 6.37 -10.65
CA VAL A 23 -15.19 5.93 -11.75
C VAL A 23 -16.54 5.45 -11.20
N VAL A 24 -16.54 4.63 -10.14
CA VAL A 24 -17.78 4.13 -9.52
C VAL A 24 -18.58 5.28 -8.89
N MET A 25 -17.93 6.23 -8.21
CA MET A 25 -18.60 7.42 -7.68
C MET A 25 -19.19 8.32 -8.79
N GLY A 26 -18.46 8.49 -9.89
CA GLY A 26 -18.96 9.21 -11.07
C GLY A 26 -20.20 8.53 -11.67
N GLY A 27 -20.16 7.20 -11.81
CA GLY A 27 -21.31 6.41 -12.23
C GLY A 27 -22.51 6.55 -11.29
N TRP A 28 -22.28 6.59 -9.96
CA TRP A 28 -23.34 6.75 -8.97
C TRP A 28 -24.03 8.12 -9.11
N GLY A 29 -23.26 9.19 -9.35
CA GLY A 29 -23.79 10.52 -9.62
C GLY A 29 -24.65 10.56 -10.88
N LEU A 30 -24.24 9.86 -11.95
CA LEU A 30 -25.03 9.74 -13.18
C LEU A 30 -26.33 8.95 -12.96
N ALA A 31 -26.28 7.82 -12.25
CA ALA A 31 -27.46 7.00 -11.94
C ALA A 31 -28.49 7.74 -11.08
N GLN A 32 -28.03 8.54 -10.11
CA GLN A 32 -28.88 9.42 -9.32
C GLN A 32 -29.59 10.48 -10.18
N GLY A 33 -28.88 11.05 -11.17
CA GLY A 33 -29.46 12.01 -12.11
C GLY A 33 -30.48 11.41 -13.07
N MET A 34 -30.48 10.09 -13.26
CA MET A 34 -31.44 9.35 -14.09
C MET A 34 -32.64 8.81 -13.31
N GLU A 35 -32.74 9.10 -12.01
CA GLU A 35 -33.78 8.56 -11.12
C GLU A 35 -33.84 7.02 -11.15
N ASP A 36 -32.70 6.33 -11.35
CA ASP A 36 -32.59 4.87 -11.28
C ASP A 36 -32.15 4.41 -9.88
N PRO A 37 -33.10 4.07 -8.99
CA PRO A 37 -32.78 3.68 -7.61
C PRO A 37 -32.04 2.34 -7.54
N GLY A 38 -32.22 1.45 -8.53
CA GLY A 38 -31.56 0.15 -8.59
C GLY A 38 -30.07 0.30 -8.91
N GLY A 39 -29.77 1.08 -9.96
CA GLY A 39 -28.40 1.43 -10.32
C GLY A 39 -27.67 2.17 -9.20
N ALA A 40 -28.31 3.19 -8.60
CA ALA A 40 -27.72 3.96 -7.52
C ALA A 40 -27.38 3.09 -6.28
N ALA A 41 -28.21 2.12 -5.93
CA ALA A 41 -27.94 1.21 -4.81
C ALA A 41 -26.76 0.28 -5.12
N ALA A 42 -26.72 -0.34 -6.31
CA ALA A 42 -25.64 -1.24 -6.70
C ALA A 42 -24.28 -0.52 -6.72
N LEU A 43 -24.21 0.67 -7.32
CA LEU A 43 -22.96 1.44 -7.39
C LEU A 43 -22.48 1.87 -6.00
N ARG A 44 -23.39 2.13 -5.06
CA ARG A 44 -23.04 2.47 -3.68
C ARG A 44 -22.39 1.30 -2.93
N TRP A 45 -22.88 0.07 -3.14
CA TRP A 45 -22.23 -1.14 -2.58
C TRP A 45 -20.85 -1.39 -3.19
N ILE A 46 -20.71 -1.19 -4.50
CA ILE A 46 -19.41 -1.32 -5.20
C ILE A 46 -18.42 -0.25 -4.70
N ALA A 47 -18.89 0.98 -4.49
CA ALA A 47 -18.07 2.06 -3.95
C ALA A 47 -17.56 1.73 -2.54
N MET A 48 -18.43 1.18 -1.67
CA MET A 48 -18.03 0.71 -0.33
C MET A 48 -17.00 -0.42 -0.40
N ALA A 49 -17.15 -1.38 -1.30
CA ALA A 49 -16.19 -2.46 -1.49
C ALA A 49 -14.82 -1.93 -1.98
N CYS A 50 -14.81 -1.00 -2.95
CA CYS A 50 -13.58 -0.33 -3.40
C CYS A 50 -12.90 0.46 -2.27
N LEU A 51 -13.68 1.19 -1.46
CA LEU A 51 -13.16 1.92 -0.32
C LEU A 51 -12.48 0.97 0.69
N MET A 52 -13.11 -0.17 0.98
CA MET A 52 -12.54 -1.16 1.89
C MET A 52 -11.24 -1.76 1.34
N LEU A 53 -11.21 -2.12 0.05
CA LEU A 53 -10.01 -2.62 -0.59
C LEU A 53 -8.87 -1.60 -0.56
N LEU A 54 -9.16 -0.32 -0.78
CA LEU A 54 -8.18 0.77 -0.67
C LEU A 54 -7.60 0.88 0.76
N ILE A 55 -8.44 0.80 1.79
CA ILE A 55 -7.97 0.82 3.19
C ILE A 55 -7.03 -0.36 3.45
N ILE A 56 -7.43 -1.57 3.03
CA ILE A 56 -6.61 -2.78 3.21
C ILE A 56 -5.27 -2.63 2.49
N ASP A 57 -5.27 -2.13 1.25
CA ASP A 57 -4.07 -1.92 0.44
C ASP A 57 -3.09 -0.94 1.12
N VAL A 58 -3.58 0.18 1.65
CA VAL A 58 -2.77 1.16 2.39
C VAL A 58 -2.19 0.56 3.67
N LEU A 59 -2.97 -0.21 4.43
CA LEU A 59 -2.49 -0.86 5.66
C LEU A 59 -1.38 -1.88 5.36
N LEU A 60 -1.54 -2.67 4.31
CA LEU A 60 -0.54 -3.64 3.87
C LEU A 60 0.76 -2.94 3.40
N LEU A 61 0.64 -1.84 2.65
CA LEU A 61 1.79 -1.01 2.27
C LEU A 61 2.52 -0.44 3.48
N MET A 62 1.78 0.12 4.44
CA MET A 62 2.35 0.71 5.64
C MET A 62 3.08 -0.34 6.49
N MET A 63 2.50 -1.54 6.64
CA MET A 63 3.12 -2.65 7.35
C MET A 63 4.38 -3.14 6.64
N ALA A 64 4.34 -3.31 5.32
CA ALA A 64 5.50 -3.76 4.53
C ALA A 64 6.65 -2.74 4.58
N LEU A 65 6.34 -1.44 4.45
CA LEU A 65 7.30 -0.35 4.58
C LEU A 65 7.86 -0.26 6.00
N GLY A 66 7.02 -0.42 7.02
CA GLY A 66 7.43 -0.41 8.43
C GLY A 66 8.40 -1.55 8.76
N LEU A 67 8.08 -2.78 8.34
CA LEU A 67 8.99 -3.93 8.51
C LEU A 67 10.34 -3.71 7.81
N ASN A 68 10.33 -3.18 6.58
CA ASN A 68 11.56 -2.88 5.86
C ASN A 68 12.39 -1.77 6.54
N ALA A 69 11.74 -0.76 7.12
CA ALA A 69 12.41 0.30 7.87
C ALA A 69 13.05 -0.22 9.18
N ILE A 70 12.40 -1.16 9.86
CA ILE A 70 12.93 -1.83 11.07
C ILE A 70 14.14 -2.69 10.70
N GLU A 71 14.04 -3.53 9.67
CA GLU A 71 15.16 -4.34 9.15
C GLU A 71 16.37 -3.45 8.78
N ALA A 72 16.13 -2.33 8.08
CA ALA A 72 17.18 -1.39 7.70
C ALA A 72 17.83 -0.64 8.89
N SER A 73 17.09 -0.47 9.99
CA SER A 73 17.59 0.17 11.21
C SER A 73 18.44 -0.77 12.05
N GLY A 74 18.07 -2.07 12.10
CA GLY A 74 18.80 -3.10 12.85
C GLY A 74 20.18 -3.47 12.28
N GLY A 75 20.46 -3.15 11.02
CA GLY A 75 21.75 -3.42 10.37
C GLY A 75 22.81 -2.32 10.52
N ARG A 76 22.49 -1.19 11.15
CA ARG A 76 23.41 -0.06 11.28
C ARG A 76 24.29 -0.22 12.53
N LEU A 77 25.39 -0.96 12.43
CA LEU A 77 26.43 -0.87 13.46
C LEU A 77 26.97 0.59 13.50
N PRO A 78 27.17 1.17 14.69
CA PRO A 78 27.75 2.49 14.81
C PRO A 78 29.17 2.51 14.20
N PRO A 79 29.55 3.57 13.46
CA PRO A 79 30.90 3.69 12.91
C PRO A 79 31.89 3.77 14.08
N GLY A 80 32.67 2.71 14.29
CA GLY A 80 33.67 2.64 15.36
C GLY A 80 34.00 1.25 15.91
N THR A 81 33.28 0.19 15.53
CA THR A 81 33.54 -1.18 16.01
C THR A 81 34.41 -1.98 15.04
N GLN A 82 35.45 -1.37 14.46
CA GLN A 82 36.51 -2.17 13.85
C GLN A 82 37.29 -2.83 15.00
N PRO A 83 37.35 -4.18 15.08
CA PRO A 83 38.23 -4.83 16.04
C PRO A 83 39.67 -4.41 15.73
N PRO A 84 40.49 -4.15 16.76
CA PRO A 84 41.87 -3.69 16.57
C PRO A 84 42.59 -4.66 15.64
N ASP A 85 43.24 -4.12 14.62
CA ASP A 85 43.95 -4.88 13.60
C ASP A 85 45.02 -5.75 14.28
N THR A 86 44.72 -7.03 14.44
CA THR A 86 45.68 -8.08 14.82
C THR A 86 46.62 -8.31 13.62
N ASN A 87 47.46 -7.33 13.32
CA ASN A 87 48.57 -7.44 12.37
C ASN A 87 49.79 -6.64 12.87
N ALA A 88 50.05 -6.71 14.18
CA ALA A 88 51.38 -6.50 14.73
C ALA A 88 52.03 -7.87 14.96
N GLN A 89 52.25 -8.60 13.86
CA GLN A 89 53.25 -9.66 13.79
C GLN A 89 54.15 -9.28 12.62
N ASP A 90 55.25 -8.59 12.93
CA ASP A 90 56.63 -8.92 12.55
C ASP A 90 57.60 -7.83 13.02
#